data_AF-A0A1I2Z5U3-F1
#
_entry.id   AF-A0A1I2Z5U3-F1
#
_cell.length_a   1.000
_cell.length_b   1.000
_cell.length_c   1.000
_cell.angle_alpha   90.00
_cell.angle_beta   90.00
_cell.angle_gamma   90.00
#
_symmetry.space_group_name_H-M   'P 1'
#
loop_
_entity.id
_entity.type
_entity.pdbx_description
1 polymer ?
#
loop_
_entity_poly.entity_id
_entity_poly.type
_entity_poly.pdbx_seq_one_letter_code
_entity_poly.pdbx_strand_id
1 'polypeptide(L)'
;MLLECPYLSLFQEAGGKVKKGAKSHLVVFWKLLEKENEENSELEKIPLLRYYRVFELSQTEGLESKRKDAETFDHDPIEAAEKIIEGYPSRPQITFASGQAYYSPLKDSISVPALKDYQKPEEYYSTLFHEAIHSTGHKTRLNRATLTNMAAFGSETYSKEELVAEIGAAMLCGKAGIENKTLDNSAAYIQSWLRVLKQDSRMVVLAAGQAQKAADYILGYHESEQELLHEEN
;
A
#
# COMPACT_ATOMS: atom_id res chain seq x y z
N MET A 1 5.28 -6.64 13.55
CA MET A 1 6.52 -6.76 12.76
C MET A 1 6.57 -8.18 12.23
N LEU A 2 6.44 -8.32 10.92
CA LEU A 2 6.28 -9.59 10.25
C LEU A 2 7.66 -9.99 9.71
N LEU A 3 8.38 -10.88 10.39
CA LEU A 3 9.68 -11.41 9.96
C LEU A 3 9.46 -12.47 8.89
N GLU A 4 9.96 -12.28 7.66
CA GLU A 4 9.87 -13.31 6.62
C GLU A 4 10.63 -14.61 6.97
N CYS A 5 10.26 -15.66 6.25
CA CYS A 5 11.01 -16.90 6.02
C CYS A 5 10.83 -18.08 7.00
N PRO A 6 10.96 -19.32 6.48
CA PRO A 6 10.57 -20.54 7.15
C PRO A 6 11.51 -20.77 8.33
N TYR A 7 11.02 -21.48 9.33
CA TYR A 7 11.72 -21.95 10.51
C TYR A 7 11.67 -21.05 11.76
N LEU A 8 11.34 -21.74 12.85
CA LEU A 8 11.71 -21.43 14.24
C LEU A 8 13.21 -21.14 14.43
N SER A 9 14.07 -21.42 13.44
CA SER A 9 15.52 -21.28 13.53
C SER A 9 15.96 -19.83 13.64
N LEU A 10 15.31 -18.88 12.94
CA LEU A 10 15.65 -17.46 13.05
C LEU A 10 15.43 -16.89 14.47
N PHE A 11 14.39 -17.34 15.16
CA PHE A 11 14.18 -16.99 16.57
C PHE A 11 15.32 -17.57 17.42
N GLN A 12 15.68 -18.83 17.22
CA GLN A 12 16.76 -19.50 17.95
C GLN A 12 18.14 -18.89 17.68
N GLU A 13 18.43 -18.55 16.42
CA GLU A 13 19.65 -17.86 15.97
C GLU A 13 19.77 -16.46 16.57
N ALA A 14 18.64 -15.76 16.73
CA ALA A 14 18.57 -14.49 17.44
C ALA A 14 18.46 -14.64 18.98
N GLY A 15 18.58 -15.85 19.54
CA GLY A 15 18.54 -16.13 20.98
C GLY A 15 17.13 -16.17 21.61
N GLY A 16 16.09 -16.06 20.79
CA GLY A 16 14.69 -15.99 21.18
C GLY A 16 13.90 -17.29 21.07
N LYS A 17 12.74 -17.31 21.73
CA LYS A 17 11.76 -18.41 21.67
C LYS A 17 10.34 -17.86 21.54
N VAL A 18 9.49 -18.59 20.83
CA VAL A 18 8.05 -18.30 20.77
C VAL A 18 7.36 -18.88 22.01
N LYS A 19 6.51 -18.09 22.65
CA LYS A 19 5.73 -18.54 23.81
C LYS A 19 4.82 -19.71 23.45
N LYS A 20 4.70 -20.69 24.35
CA LYS A 20 3.84 -21.85 24.14
C LYS A 20 2.39 -21.41 23.95
N GLY A 21 1.75 -21.86 22.88
CA GLY A 21 0.35 -21.54 22.56
C GLY A 21 0.16 -20.22 21.78
N ALA A 22 1.23 -19.50 21.43
CA ALA A 22 1.14 -18.34 20.56
C ALA A 22 0.58 -18.72 19.18
N LYS A 23 -0.23 -17.83 18.61
CA LYS A 23 -0.79 -17.97 17.27
C LYS A 23 0.01 -17.12 16.29
N SER A 24 0.43 -17.73 15.19
CA SER A 24 1.13 -17.02 14.11
C SER A 24 0.14 -16.23 13.25
N HIS A 25 0.67 -15.19 12.61
CA HIS A 25 0.02 -14.47 11.50
C HIS A 25 0.65 -14.91 10.19
N LEU A 26 -0.17 -14.98 9.13
CA LEU A 26 0.30 -15.26 7.79
C LEU A 26 0.70 -13.97 7.09
N VAL A 27 1.84 -14.02 6.42
CA VAL A 27 2.41 -12.95 5.60
C VAL A 27 2.63 -13.54 4.24
N VAL A 28 2.28 -12.79 3.21
CA VAL A 28 2.33 -13.26 1.84
C VAL A 28 3.38 -12.45 1.12
N PHE A 29 4.38 -13.13 0.59
CA PHE A 29 5.34 -12.57 -0.34
C PHE A 29 4.93 -12.95 -1.75
N TRP A 30 4.85 -11.95 -2.63
CA TRP A 30 4.46 -12.13 -4.02
C TRP A 30 5.39 -11.38 -4.93
N LYS A 31 5.91 -12.07 -5.95
CA LYS A 31 6.77 -11.49 -6.98
C LYS A 31 6.47 -12.11 -8.35
N LEU A 32 6.54 -11.33 -9.41
CA LEU A 32 6.59 -11.88 -10.77
C LEU A 32 8.06 -12.10 -11.13
N LEU A 33 8.42 -13.36 -11.35
CA LEU A 33 9.75 -13.75 -11.84
C LEU A 33 9.74 -13.70 -13.36
N GLU A 34 10.85 -13.27 -13.95
CA GLU A 34 11.06 -13.38 -15.39
C GLU A 34 11.82 -14.67 -15.66
N LYS A 35 11.26 -15.54 -16.50
CA LYS A 35 11.90 -16.77 -16.96
C LYS A 35 11.92 -16.76 -18.48
N GLU A 36 13.08 -16.99 -19.07
CA GLU A 36 13.18 -17.22 -20.51
C GLU A 36 12.54 -18.58 -20.86
N ASN A 37 11.63 -18.56 -21.81
CA ASN A 37 11.00 -19.77 -22.33
C ASN A 37 12.01 -20.53 -23.20
N GLU A 38 12.25 -21.79 -22.84
CA GLU A 38 13.26 -22.67 -23.44
C GLU A 38 12.96 -23.03 -24.91
N GLU A 39 11.71 -22.85 -25.38
CA GLU A 39 11.28 -23.19 -26.74
C GLU A 39 11.33 -22.01 -27.73
N ASN A 40 11.13 -20.78 -27.27
CA ASN A 40 11.01 -19.61 -28.14
C ASN A 40 11.87 -18.39 -27.72
N SER A 41 12.64 -18.50 -26.63
CA SER A 41 13.45 -17.41 -26.06
C SER A 41 12.66 -16.15 -25.69
N GLU A 42 11.33 -16.25 -25.53
CA GLU A 42 10.51 -15.14 -25.02
C GLU A 42 10.58 -15.08 -23.50
N LEU A 43 10.59 -13.86 -22.94
CA LEU A 43 10.54 -13.65 -21.49
C LEU A 43 9.11 -13.83 -20.98
N GLU A 44 8.88 -14.91 -20.24
CA GLU A 44 7.62 -15.18 -19.55
C GLU A 44 7.65 -14.69 -18.11
N LYS A 45 6.51 -14.19 -17.63
CA LYS A 45 6.34 -13.74 -16.24
C LYS A 45 5.64 -14.81 -15.42
N ILE A 46 6.38 -15.44 -14.51
CA ILE A 46 5.87 -16.50 -13.64
C ILE A 46 5.60 -15.93 -12.24
N PRO A 47 4.38 -16.09 -11.69
CA PRO A 47 4.09 -15.66 -10.34
C PRO A 47 4.73 -16.57 -9.28
N LEU A 48 5.46 -15.97 -8.34
CA LEU A 48 5.95 -16.59 -7.12
C LEU A 48 5.11 -16.12 -5.93
N LEU A 49 4.48 -17.05 -5.22
CA LEU A 49 3.74 -16.81 -3.99
C LEU A 49 4.39 -17.61 -2.86
N ARG A 50 4.86 -16.94 -1.81
CA ARG A 50 5.40 -17.56 -0.59
C ARG A 50 4.58 -17.12 0.61
N TYR A 51 4.38 -18.04 1.54
CA TYR A 51 3.69 -17.77 2.80
C TYR A 51 4.68 -17.88 3.96
N TYR A 52 4.71 -16.85 4.79
CA TYR A 52 5.50 -16.81 6.00
C TYR A 52 4.59 -16.77 7.22
N ARG A 53 4.99 -17.50 8.26
CA ARG A 53 4.31 -17.49 9.56
C ARG A 53 5.16 -16.69 10.52
N VAL A 54 4.55 -15.65 11.07
CA VAL A 54 5.28 -14.69 11.89
C VAL A 54 4.57 -14.49 13.21
N PHE A 55 5.35 -14.13 14.22
CA PHE A 55 4.87 -13.89 15.56
C PHE A 55 5.21 -12.46 15.95
N GLU A 56 4.31 -11.82 16.68
CA GLU A 56 4.62 -10.52 17.27
C GLU A 56 5.73 -10.67 18.31
N LEU A 57 6.50 -9.61 18.51
CA LEU A 57 7.55 -9.60 19.54
C LEU A 57 6.96 -9.82 20.95
N SER A 58 5.72 -9.38 21.19
CA SER A 58 4.98 -9.64 22.44
C SER A 58 4.75 -11.14 22.71
N GLN A 59 4.76 -11.96 21.65
CA GLN A 59 4.56 -13.41 21.68
C GLN A 59 5.87 -14.19 21.82
N THR A 60 7.01 -13.52 21.96
CA THR A 60 8.32 -14.14 22.10
C THR A 60 8.97 -13.83 23.44
N GLU A 61 10.00 -14.60 23.76
CA GLU A 61 10.86 -14.48 24.94
C GLU A 61 12.32 -14.44 24.46
N GLY A 62 13.18 -13.70 25.16
CA GLY A 62 14.61 -13.62 24.83
C GLY A 62 14.93 -12.83 23.56
N LEU A 63 13.97 -12.10 22.99
CA LEU A 63 14.21 -11.15 21.91
C LEU A 63 13.97 -9.72 22.37
N GLU A 64 14.88 -8.84 21.97
CA GLU A 64 14.71 -7.40 22.10
C GLU A 64 14.29 -6.80 20.75
N SER A 65 13.53 -5.71 20.83
CA SER A 65 13.16 -4.95 19.63
C SER A 65 14.42 -4.31 19.03
N LYS A 66 14.69 -4.57 17.75
CA LYS A 66 15.71 -3.81 17.00
C LYS A 66 15.27 -2.37 16.70
N ARG A 67 13.98 -2.05 16.87
CA ARG A 67 13.55 -0.65 16.89
C ARG A 67 14.09 -0.06 18.19
N LYS A 68 15.01 0.90 18.08
CA LYS A 68 15.25 1.89 19.14
C LYS A 68 13.87 2.34 19.62
N ASP A 69 13.64 2.34 20.94
CA ASP A 69 12.34 2.63 21.57
C ASP A 69 11.54 3.55 20.69
N ALA A 70 10.36 3.09 20.25
CA ALA A 70 9.51 3.74 19.26
C ALA A 70 9.72 5.25 19.39
N GLU A 71 10.53 5.83 18.50
CA GLU A 71 10.82 7.25 18.56
C GLU A 71 9.43 7.86 18.45
N THR A 72 8.92 8.34 19.58
CA THR A 72 7.71 9.13 19.61
C THR A 72 8.16 10.41 18.94
N PHE A 73 8.16 10.39 17.61
CA PHE A 73 8.27 11.58 16.83
C PHE A 73 7.07 12.40 17.26
N ASP A 74 7.33 13.40 18.08
CA ASP A 74 6.37 14.44 18.41
C ASP A 74 6.20 15.26 17.13
N HIS A 75 5.42 14.70 16.22
CA HIS A 75 5.12 15.28 14.93
C HIS A 75 3.60 15.37 14.83
N ASP A 76 3.12 16.51 14.38
CA ASP A 76 1.71 16.70 14.09
C ASP A 76 1.35 15.81 12.89
N PRO A 77 0.42 14.84 13.04
CA PRO A 77 0.00 13.97 11.94
C PRO A 77 -0.52 14.74 10.72
N ILE A 78 -1.09 15.93 10.94
CA ILE A 78 -1.58 16.79 9.86
C ILE A 78 -0.41 17.45 9.11
N GLU A 79 0.60 17.94 9.83
CA GLU A 79 1.83 18.45 9.21
C GLU A 79 2.56 17.35 8.43
N ALA A 80 2.56 16.11 8.94
CA ALA A 80 3.09 14.97 8.21
C ALA A 80 2.31 14.72 6.90
N ALA A 81 0.97 14.78 6.96
CA ALA A 81 0.15 14.59 5.77
C ALA A 81 0.37 15.70 4.72
N GLU A 82 0.53 16.95 5.16
CA GLU A 82 0.91 18.09 4.32
C GLU A 82 2.24 17.83 3.62
N LYS A 83 3.27 17.44 4.37
CA LYS A 83 4.60 17.14 3.83
C LYS A 83 4.58 16.02 2.79
N ILE A 84 3.74 14.99 2.97
CA ILE A 84 3.57 13.92 1.96
C ILE A 84 3.03 14.49 0.65
N ILE A 85 1.99 15.34 0.71
CA ILE A 85 1.41 15.97 -0.49
C ILE A 85 2.38 16.96 -1.13
N GLU A 86 3.10 17.75 -0.35
CA GLU A 86 4.09 18.70 -0.84
C GLU A 86 5.30 17.99 -1.48
N GLY A 87 5.71 16.87 -0.90
CA GLY A 87 6.81 16.04 -1.38
C GLY A 87 6.48 15.17 -2.59
N TYR A 88 5.20 15.04 -2.96
CA TYR A 88 4.73 14.17 -4.05
C TYR A 88 5.38 14.56 -5.41
N PRO A 89 6.28 13.73 -5.98
CA PRO A 89 6.90 13.99 -7.28
C PRO A 89 5.88 14.07 -8.42
N SER A 90 6.01 15.09 -9.28
CA SER A 90 5.11 15.31 -10.43
C SER A 90 3.62 15.30 -10.04
N ARG A 91 3.31 15.83 -8.85
CA ARG A 91 1.96 15.94 -8.32
C ARG A 91 1.05 16.71 -9.30
N PRO A 92 -0.14 16.19 -9.63
CA PRO A 92 -1.12 16.93 -10.42
C PRO A 92 -1.60 18.19 -9.68
N GLN A 93 -2.18 19.12 -10.43
CA GLN A 93 -2.81 20.29 -9.81
C GLN A 93 -3.95 19.85 -8.90
N ILE A 94 -3.94 20.31 -7.64
CA ILE A 94 -5.06 20.15 -6.71
C ILE A 94 -5.94 21.39 -6.82
N THR A 95 -7.22 21.16 -7.03
CA THR A 95 -8.25 22.20 -7.17
C THR A 95 -9.34 21.96 -6.13
N PHE A 96 -9.96 23.05 -5.68
CA PHE A 96 -11.00 23.01 -4.66
C PHE A 96 -12.36 23.26 -5.28
N ALA A 97 -13.24 22.28 -5.22
CA ALA A 97 -14.61 22.37 -5.74
C ALA A 97 -15.58 21.73 -4.76
N SER A 98 -16.76 22.33 -4.62
CA SER A 98 -17.87 21.73 -3.89
C SER A 98 -18.38 20.50 -4.63
N GLY A 99 -18.53 19.37 -3.94
CA GLY A 99 -19.04 18.13 -4.54
C GLY A 99 -18.21 16.92 -4.14
N GLN A 100 -18.26 15.87 -4.95
CA GLN A 100 -17.45 14.67 -4.73
C GLN A 100 -15.98 14.93 -5.10
N ALA A 101 -15.07 14.35 -4.33
CA ALA A 101 -13.66 14.28 -4.68
C ALA A 101 -13.46 13.35 -5.88
N TYR A 102 -12.50 13.69 -6.75
CA TYR A 102 -12.09 12.83 -7.86
C TYR A 102 -10.73 13.27 -8.46
N TYR A 103 -10.00 12.30 -8.99
CA TYR A 103 -8.92 12.51 -9.95
C TYR A 103 -9.46 12.50 -11.39
N SER A 104 -8.99 13.43 -12.23
CA SER A 104 -9.34 13.52 -13.66
C SER A 104 -8.16 13.09 -14.53
N PRO A 105 -8.17 11.88 -15.13
CA PRO A 105 -7.07 11.41 -15.98
C PRO A 105 -6.84 12.26 -17.23
N LEU A 106 -7.90 12.86 -17.79
CA LEU A 106 -7.80 13.69 -19.00
C LEU A 106 -7.12 15.03 -18.74
N LYS A 107 -7.39 15.63 -17.58
CA LYS A 107 -6.85 16.94 -17.18
C LYS A 107 -5.57 16.83 -16.35
N ASP A 108 -5.25 15.63 -15.88
CA ASP A 108 -4.20 15.38 -14.89
C ASP A 108 -4.33 16.32 -13.67
N SER A 109 -5.53 16.31 -13.06
CA SER A 109 -5.88 17.20 -11.95
C SER A 109 -6.68 16.47 -10.89
N ILE A 110 -6.45 16.80 -9.63
CA ILE A 110 -7.26 16.36 -8.48
C ILE A 110 -8.24 17.46 -8.12
N SER A 111 -9.50 17.09 -7.91
CA SER A 111 -10.55 17.96 -7.38
C SER A 111 -11.01 17.40 -6.04
N VAL A 112 -10.94 18.21 -4.99
CA VAL A 112 -11.41 17.85 -3.64
C VAL A 112 -12.17 19.01 -3.01
N PRO A 113 -13.14 18.78 -2.11
CA PRO A 113 -13.69 19.85 -1.27
C PRO A 113 -12.61 20.57 -0.47
N ALA A 114 -12.86 21.82 -0.07
CA ALA A 114 -11.90 22.56 0.73
C ALA A 114 -11.80 21.95 2.12
N LEU A 115 -10.64 22.05 2.78
CA LEU A 115 -10.40 21.50 4.13
C LEU A 115 -11.50 21.91 5.14
N LYS A 116 -11.97 23.16 5.05
CA LYS A 116 -13.04 23.71 5.89
C LYS A 116 -14.41 23.01 5.74
N ASP A 117 -14.60 22.27 4.66
CA ASP A 117 -15.85 21.56 4.36
C ASP A 117 -15.85 20.15 4.99
N TYR A 118 -14.73 19.70 5.56
CA TYR A 118 -14.61 18.46 6.31
C TYR A 118 -14.77 18.70 7.81
N GLN A 119 -15.32 17.73 8.54
CA GLN A 119 -15.43 17.84 10.01
C GLN A 119 -14.08 17.69 10.70
N LYS A 120 -13.18 16.92 10.10
CA LYS A 120 -11.86 16.61 10.63
C LYS A 120 -10.81 16.73 9.52
N PRO A 121 -9.63 17.29 9.80
CA PRO A 121 -8.56 17.38 8.81
C PRO A 121 -8.06 16.01 8.34
N GLU A 122 -8.11 14.98 9.20
CA GLU A 122 -7.75 13.61 8.84
C GLU A 122 -8.62 13.04 7.72
N GLU A 123 -9.92 13.39 7.70
CA GLU A 123 -10.84 12.97 6.64
C GLU A 123 -10.48 13.63 5.30
N TYR A 124 -10.13 14.92 5.33
CA TYR A 124 -9.64 15.63 4.15
C TYR A 124 -8.39 14.95 3.56
N TYR A 125 -7.38 14.66 4.39
CA TYR A 125 -6.15 14.03 3.92
C TYR A 125 -6.37 12.60 3.47
N SER A 126 -7.26 11.84 4.12
CA SER A 126 -7.66 10.51 3.66
C SER A 126 -8.25 10.56 2.25
N THR A 127 -9.18 11.47 1.99
CA THR A 127 -9.78 11.65 0.67
C THR A 127 -8.76 12.15 -0.35
N LEU A 128 -7.91 13.11 0.04
CA LEU A 128 -6.88 13.61 -0.85
C LEU A 128 -5.84 12.53 -1.22
N PHE A 129 -5.44 11.68 -0.26
CA PHE A 129 -4.54 10.56 -0.52
C PHE A 129 -5.16 9.53 -1.47
N HIS A 130 -6.45 9.26 -1.34
CA HIS A 130 -7.17 8.40 -2.29
C HIS A 130 -7.04 8.93 -3.72
N GLU A 131 -7.38 10.20 -3.95
CA GLU A 131 -7.26 10.80 -5.28
C GLU A 131 -5.80 10.95 -5.75
N ALA A 132 -4.87 11.16 -4.83
CA ALA A 132 -3.45 11.19 -5.14
C ALA A 132 -2.97 9.82 -5.63
N ILE A 133 -3.40 8.71 -5.01
CA ILE A 133 -3.07 7.36 -5.46
C ILE A 133 -3.66 7.10 -6.85
N HIS A 134 -4.92 7.48 -7.11
CA HIS A 134 -5.45 7.40 -8.48
C HIS A 134 -4.57 8.15 -9.48
N SER A 135 -4.13 9.35 -9.11
CA SER A 135 -3.30 10.14 -10.00
C SER A 135 -2.02 9.40 -10.40
N THR A 136 -1.35 8.67 -9.50
CA THR A 136 -0.12 7.93 -9.84
C THR A 136 -0.26 6.95 -11.01
N GLY A 137 -1.46 6.48 -11.35
CA GLY A 137 -1.66 5.57 -12.49
C GLY A 137 -1.70 6.25 -13.86
N HIS A 138 -1.60 7.59 -13.93
CA HIS A 138 -1.49 8.31 -15.20
C HIS A 138 -0.30 7.87 -16.04
N LYS A 139 -0.42 8.05 -17.36
CA LYS A 139 0.57 7.60 -18.37
C LYS A 139 1.99 8.17 -18.19
N THR A 140 2.12 9.32 -17.55
CA THR A 140 3.42 9.97 -17.27
C THR A 140 4.01 9.57 -15.92
N ARG A 141 3.32 8.73 -15.15
CA ARG A 141 3.72 8.25 -13.82
C ARG A 141 3.86 6.73 -13.87
N LEU A 142 3.03 5.97 -13.14
CA LEU A 142 3.11 4.51 -13.11
C LEU A 142 2.39 3.83 -14.28
N ASN A 143 1.67 4.59 -15.12
CA ASN A 143 1.02 4.10 -16.33
C ASN A 143 0.20 2.82 -16.10
N ARG A 144 -0.67 2.83 -15.08
CA ARG A 144 -1.48 1.66 -14.73
C ARG A 144 -2.58 1.46 -15.77
N ALA A 145 -2.59 0.27 -16.37
CA ALA A 145 -3.52 -0.10 -17.44
C ALA A 145 -5.00 0.05 -17.08
N THR A 146 -5.31 -0.02 -15.78
CA THR A 146 -6.65 0.16 -15.19
C THR A 146 -7.20 1.57 -15.38
N LEU A 147 -6.34 2.58 -15.50
CA LEU A 147 -6.71 3.99 -15.74
C LEU A 147 -6.54 4.43 -17.20
N THR A 148 -5.66 3.78 -17.95
CA THR A 148 -5.41 4.14 -19.37
C THR A 148 -6.42 3.53 -20.33
N ASN A 149 -7.04 2.41 -19.95
CA ASN A 149 -8.16 1.85 -20.69
C ASN A 149 -9.43 2.53 -20.18
N MET A 150 -10.22 3.16 -21.07
CA MET A 150 -11.48 3.83 -20.72
C MET A 150 -12.52 2.81 -20.22
N ALA A 151 -12.39 2.38 -18.97
CA ALA A 151 -13.32 1.48 -18.33
C ALA A 151 -14.47 2.30 -17.73
N ALA A 152 -15.71 1.89 -17.98
CA ALA A 152 -16.87 2.57 -17.42
C ALA A 152 -16.89 2.44 -15.88
N PHE A 153 -17.44 3.45 -15.20
CA PHE A 153 -17.71 3.42 -13.77
C PHE A 153 -18.50 2.16 -13.39
N GLY A 154 -18.05 1.45 -12.35
CA GLY A 154 -18.64 0.18 -11.91
C GLY A 154 -18.26 -1.07 -12.72
N SER A 155 -17.35 -0.94 -13.70
CA SER A 155 -16.75 -2.10 -14.37
C SER A 155 -15.76 -2.83 -13.46
N GLU A 156 -15.42 -4.09 -13.79
CA GLU A 156 -14.44 -4.87 -13.03
C GLU A 156 -13.05 -4.19 -12.98
N THR A 157 -12.65 -3.54 -14.06
CA THR A 157 -11.38 -2.78 -14.14
C THR A 157 -11.41 -1.55 -13.24
N TYR A 158 -12.54 -0.85 -13.19
CA TYR A 158 -12.75 0.28 -12.27
C TYR A 158 -12.66 -0.19 -10.81
N SER A 159 -13.34 -1.28 -10.48
CA SER A 159 -13.24 -1.91 -9.16
C SER A 159 -11.81 -2.35 -8.82
N LYS A 160 -10.94 -2.68 -9.76
CA LYS A 160 -9.53 -3.00 -9.44
C LYS A 160 -8.74 -1.75 -9.06
N GLU A 161 -8.95 -0.64 -9.76
CA GLU A 161 -8.24 0.61 -9.51
C GLU A 161 -8.63 1.25 -8.17
N GLU A 162 -9.91 1.23 -7.84
CA GLU A 162 -10.41 1.69 -6.55
C GLU A 162 -9.74 0.92 -5.38
N LEU A 163 -9.36 -0.35 -5.58
CA LEU A 163 -8.74 -1.16 -4.52
C LEU A 163 -7.32 -0.68 -4.27
N VAL A 164 -6.64 -0.36 -5.37
CA VAL A 164 -5.31 0.23 -5.34
C VAL A 164 -5.36 1.58 -4.63
N ALA A 165 -6.35 2.42 -4.96
CA ALA A 165 -6.57 3.72 -4.33
C ALA A 165 -6.81 3.61 -2.82
N GLU A 166 -7.73 2.74 -2.40
CA GLU A 166 -8.06 2.54 -0.99
C GLU A 166 -6.88 1.98 -0.17
N ILE A 167 -6.23 0.92 -0.65
CA ILE A 167 -5.08 0.34 0.05
C ILE A 167 -3.94 1.36 0.12
N GLY A 168 -3.68 2.07 -0.98
CA GLY A 168 -2.62 3.08 -1.06
C GLY A 168 -2.90 4.27 -0.14
N ALA A 169 -4.14 4.75 -0.09
CA ALA A 169 -4.55 5.82 0.81
C ALA A 169 -4.39 5.40 2.27
N ALA A 170 -4.75 4.15 2.62
CA ALA A 170 -4.54 3.61 3.95
C ALA A 170 -3.05 3.53 4.32
N MET A 171 -2.18 3.15 3.37
CA MET A 171 -0.72 3.16 3.57
C MET A 171 -0.20 4.58 3.85
N LEU A 172 -0.65 5.59 3.09
CA LEU A 172 -0.28 6.99 3.31
C LEU A 172 -0.84 7.56 4.62
N CYS A 173 -2.08 7.20 4.98
CA CYS A 173 -2.67 7.56 6.27
C CYS A 173 -1.84 7.01 7.44
N GLY A 174 -1.43 5.73 7.35
CA GLY A 174 -0.56 5.10 8.34
C GLY A 174 0.84 5.72 8.39
N LYS A 175 1.35 6.19 7.25
CA LYS A 175 2.62 6.92 7.19
C LYS A 175 2.52 8.30 7.84
N ALA A 176 1.38 8.97 7.70
CA ALA A 176 1.09 10.26 8.31
C ALA A 176 0.67 10.18 9.78
N GLY A 177 0.26 9.00 10.27
CA GLY A 177 -0.23 8.83 11.65
C GLY A 177 -1.70 9.20 11.85
N ILE A 178 -2.50 9.23 10.79
CA ILE A 178 -3.94 9.58 10.83
C ILE A 178 -4.86 8.36 10.70
N GLU A 179 -4.32 7.15 10.58
CA GLU A 179 -5.06 5.93 10.26
C GLU A 179 -6.20 5.62 11.23
N ASN A 180 -5.97 5.80 12.54
CA ASN A 180 -6.99 5.50 13.56
C ASN A 180 -8.21 6.44 13.49
N LYS A 181 -8.06 7.62 12.87
CA LYS A 181 -9.14 8.60 12.72
C LYS A 181 -9.97 8.39 11.47
N THR A 182 -9.49 7.57 10.53
CA THR A 182 -10.10 7.34 9.22
C THR A 182 -10.71 5.94 9.08
N LEU A 183 -10.51 5.05 10.07
CA LEU A 183 -11.00 3.65 10.07
C LEU A 183 -12.49 3.49 9.76
N ASP A 184 -13.36 4.35 10.31
CA ASP A 184 -14.81 4.26 10.09
C ASP A 184 -15.19 4.54 8.63
N ASN A 185 -14.48 5.46 7.97
CA ASN A 185 -14.68 5.74 6.55
C ASN A 185 -14.20 4.54 5.73
N SER A 186 -13.02 3.99 6.01
CA SER A 186 -12.50 2.78 5.35
C SER A 186 -13.43 1.57 5.48
N ALA A 187 -14.18 1.44 6.59
CA ALA A 187 -15.10 0.32 6.83
C ALA A 187 -16.30 0.28 5.86
N ALA A 188 -16.84 1.44 5.48
CA ALA A 188 -17.93 1.53 4.50
C ALA A 188 -17.48 1.02 3.12
N TYR A 189 -16.22 1.30 2.75
CA TYR A 189 -15.63 0.83 1.50
C TYR A 189 -15.34 -0.67 1.56
N ILE A 190 -14.80 -1.22 2.67
CA ILE A 190 -14.53 -2.66 2.84
C ILE A 190 -15.75 -3.55 2.52
N GLN A 191 -16.98 -3.05 2.78
CA GLN A 191 -18.20 -3.80 2.43
C GLN A 191 -18.43 -3.96 0.91
N SER A 192 -18.09 -2.97 0.09
CA SER A 192 -18.18 -3.10 -1.37
C SER A 192 -17.10 -4.06 -1.89
N TRP A 193 -15.91 -4.01 -1.27
CA TRP A 193 -14.76 -4.89 -1.56
C TRP A 193 -15.02 -6.35 -1.27
N LEU A 194 -15.71 -6.67 -0.18
CA LEU A 194 -16.01 -8.06 0.22
C LEU A 194 -16.70 -8.86 -0.88
N ARG A 195 -17.49 -8.23 -1.75
CA ARG A 195 -18.13 -8.93 -2.88
C ARG A 195 -17.11 -9.34 -3.95
N VAL A 196 -16.22 -8.43 -4.32
CA VAL A 196 -15.18 -8.65 -5.34
C VAL A 196 -14.13 -9.64 -4.84
N LEU A 197 -13.71 -9.48 -3.57
CA LEU A 197 -12.73 -10.36 -2.92
C LEU A 197 -13.23 -11.80 -2.74
N LYS A 198 -14.55 -11.99 -2.62
CA LYS A 198 -15.16 -13.34 -2.62
C LYS A 198 -15.11 -14.03 -3.97
N GLN A 199 -14.99 -13.28 -5.07
CA GLN A 199 -14.95 -13.83 -6.43
C GLN A 199 -13.51 -14.15 -6.87
N ASP A 200 -12.54 -13.29 -6.56
CA ASP A 200 -11.13 -13.56 -6.81
C ASP A 200 -10.23 -13.03 -5.69
N SER A 201 -9.82 -13.93 -4.80
CA SER A 201 -8.97 -13.59 -3.66
C SER A 201 -7.55 -13.18 -4.05
N ARG A 202 -7.10 -13.45 -5.28
CA ARG A 202 -5.76 -13.02 -5.76
C ARG A 202 -5.72 -11.53 -6.05
N MET A 203 -6.89 -10.92 -6.29
CA MET A 203 -7.00 -9.51 -6.61
C MET A 203 -6.44 -8.62 -5.49
N VAL A 204 -6.58 -9.02 -4.22
CA VAL A 204 -6.05 -8.26 -3.08
C VAL A 204 -4.52 -8.18 -3.11
N VAL A 205 -3.84 -9.26 -3.49
CA VAL A 205 -2.37 -9.31 -3.52
C VAL A 205 -1.84 -8.43 -4.64
N LEU A 206 -2.48 -8.50 -5.81
CA LEU A 206 -2.10 -7.66 -6.95
C LEU A 206 -2.37 -6.17 -6.68
N ALA A 207 -3.54 -5.86 -6.11
CA ALA A 207 -3.88 -4.49 -5.77
C ALA A 207 -2.97 -3.91 -4.67
N ALA A 208 -2.65 -4.69 -3.64
CA ALA A 208 -1.70 -4.29 -2.60
C ALA A 208 -0.31 -3.98 -3.17
N GLY A 209 0.19 -4.81 -4.10
CA GLY A 209 1.47 -4.55 -4.77
C GLY A 209 1.47 -3.26 -5.61
N GLN A 210 0.36 -2.96 -6.30
CA GLN A 210 0.22 -1.71 -7.05
C GLN A 210 0.05 -0.50 -6.11
N ALA A 211 -0.67 -0.67 -5.01
CA ALA A 211 -0.88 0.35 -3.98
C ALA A 211 0.44 0.73 -3.31
N GLN A 212 1.28 -0.25 -2.99
CA GLN A 212 2.62 -0.01 -2.45
C GLN A 212 3.46 0.82 -3.42
N LYS A 213 3.53 0.43 -4.71
CA LYS A 213 4.23 1.21 -5.75
C LYS A 213 3.71 2.65 -5.86
N ALA A 214 2.40 2.84 -5.75
CA ALA A 214 1.78 4.16 -5.79
C ALA A 214 2.14 5.00 -4.56
N ALA A 215 2.07 4.42 -3.36
CA ALA A 215 2.45 5.08 -2.13
C ALA A 215 3.95 5.43 -2.12
N ASP A 216 4.82 4.50 -2.52
CA ASP A 216 6.27 4.72 -2.64
C ASP A 216 6.58 5.85 -3.63
N TYR A 217 5.90 5.87 -4.78
CA TYR A 217 6.04 6.95 -5.76
C TYR A 217 5.67 8.32 -5.14
N ILE A 218 4.57 8.40 -4.40
CA ILE A 218 4.15 9.64 -3.71
C ILE A 218 5.18 10.03 -2.63
N LEU A 219 5.71 9.07 -1.89
CA LEU A 219 6.71 9.30 -0.84
C LEU A 219 8.12 9.61 -1.40
N GLY A 220 8.31 9.55 -2.71
CA GLY A 220 9.61 9.74 -3.35
C GLY A 220 10.60 8.62 -3.05
N TYR A 221 10.11 7.43 -2.67
CA TYR A 221 10.95 6.26 -2.49
C TYR A 221 11.28 5.68 -3.86
N HIS A 222 12.58 5.62 -4.15
CA HIS A 222 13.09 4.90 -5.30
C HIS A 222 13.46 3.49 -4.84
N GLU A 223 13.12 2.46 -5.63
CA GLU A 223 13.72 1.14 -5.46
C GLU A 223 15.25 1.31 -5.53
N SER A 224 15.92 1.31 -4.38
CA SER A 224 17.36 1.11 -4.34
C SER A 224 17.62 -0.34 -4.72
N GLU A 225 18.44 -0.60 -5.73
CA GLU A 225 18.87 -1.94 -6.21
C GLU A 225 19.60 -2.81 -5.14
N GLN A 226 19.50 -2.50 -3.85
CA GLN A 226 20.28 -3.15 -2.79
C GLN A 226 19.74 -4.49 -2.26
N GLU A 227 18.60 -4.99 -2.75
CA GLU A 227 18.10 -6.32 -2.35
C GLU A 227 18.68 -7.50 -3.16
N LEU A 228 19.57 -7.25 -4.14
CA LEU A 228 20.20 -8.30 -4.95
C LEU A 228 21.40 -9.02 -4.29
N LEU A 229 21.79 -8.68 -3.06
CA LEU A 229 23.03 -9.19 -2.44
C LEU A 229 22.86 -10.19 -1.28
N HIS A 230 21.66 -10.70 -1.00
CA HIS A 230 21.45 -11.67 0.10
C HIS A 230 20.80 -13.00 -0.27
N GLU A 231 20.63 -13.33 -1.56
CA GLU A 231 20.21 -14.69 -1.98
C GLU A 231 21.38 -15.59 -2.47
N GLU A 232 22.63 -15.13 -2.41
CA GLU A 232 23.82 -15.97 -2.60
C GLU A 232 24.73 -15.92 -1.36
N ASN A 233 24.38 -16.70 -0.33
CA ASN A 233 25.31 -17.39 0.58
C ASN A 233 24.57 -18.33 1.54
#